data_AF-A0A966LYW8-F1
#
_entry.id   AF-A0A966LYW8-F1
#
_cell.length_a   1.000
_cell.length_b   1.000
_cell.length_c   1.000
_cell.angle_alpha   90.00
_cell.angle_beta   90.00
_cell.angle_gamma   90.00
#
_symmetry.space_group_name_H-M   'P 1'
#
loop_
_entity.id
_entity.type
_entity.pdbx_description
1 polymer ?
#
loop_
_entity_poly.entity_id
_entity_poly.type
_entity_poly.pdbx_seq_one_letter_code
_entity_poly.pdbx_strand_id
1 'polypeptide(L)'
;MFERDIFKTYISLINNSIDTKIFRNMFVSSVDGESRDVTQDGRLSCAYFVSSILVISSYLNRVHGTVEITISDFEQHGWKSFSEPAVGDVVEWPKNAEGHAHVGFYVGEGEAISNSEDQRSPVRHSTIMKDGRKPLRYWRVPDLKNHNNLSQRPDIELGRYRHYKGGEYEALMLVCNEANHEWMVVYKALYDTGENPNTWARTYTDFTAGLPDGRKRFMKVDE
;
A
#
# COMPACT_ATOMS: atom_id res chain seq x y z
N MET A 1 21.72 -10.57 19.22
CA MET A 1 20.98 -9.54 18.47
C MET A 1 19.74 -10.23 17.90
N PHE A 2 18.55 -9.70 18.14
CA PHE A 2 17.31 -10.26 17.60
C PHE A 2 16.84 -9.37 16.45
N GLU A 3 16.47 -9.97 15.33
CA GLU A 3 15.83 -9.28 14.22
C GLU A 3 14.33 -9.54 14.25
N ARG A 4 13.54 -8.56 13.79
CA ARG A 4 12.08 -8.70 13.73
C ARG A 4 11.71 -9.67 12.62
N ASP A 5 10.98 -10.73 12.96
CA ASP A 5 10.33 -11.58 11.97
C ASP A 5 9.01 -10.94 11.52
N ILE A 6 9.09 -10.20 10.42
CA ILE A 6 7.97 -9.42 9.88
C ILE A 6 6.85 -10.35 9.40
N PHE A 7 7.19 -11.44 8.71
CA PHE A 7 6.19 -12.37 8.19
C PHE A 7 5.43 -13.06 9.32
N LYS A 8 6.15 -13.59 10.32
CA LYS A 8 5.51 -14.24 11.47
C LYS A 8 4.65 -13.27 12.27
N THR A 9 5.08 -12.01 12.39
CA THR A 9 4.29 -10.95 13.04
C THR A 9 3.02 -10.66 12.24
N TYR A 10 3.12 -10.50 10.92
CA TYR A 10 1.99 -10.28 10.01
C TYR A 10 0.96 -11.41 10.09
N ILE A 11 1.39 -12.67 10.00
CA ILE A 11 0.50 -13.83 10.13
C ILE A 11 -0.11 -13.92 11.54
N SER A 12 0.64 -13.59 12.59
CA SER A 12 0.10 -13.57 13.96
C SER A 12 -0.97 -12.49 14.13
N LEU A 13 -0.78 -11.31 13.52
CA LEU A 13 -1.78 -10.23 13.53
C LEU A 13 -3.08 -10.65 12.85
N ILE A 14 -2.99 -11.32 11.69
CA ILE A 14 -4.15 -11.86 10.98
C ILE A 14 -4.88 -12.88 11.86
N ASN A 15 -4.16 -13.86 12.44
CA ASN A 15 -4.80 -14.90 13.26
C ASN A 15 -5.43 -14.33 14.54
N ASN A 16 -4.76 -13.40 15.21
CA ASN A 16 -5.25 -12.77 16.44
C ASN A 16 -6.36 -11.73 16.18
N SER A 17 -6.71 -11.47 14.92
CA SER A 17 -7.80 -10.55 14.57
C SER A 17 -9.20 -11.17 14.70
N ILE A 18 -9.30 -12.50 14.81
CA ILE A 18 -10.60 -13.16 14.95
C ILE A 18 -11.35 -12.60 16.17
N ASP A 19 -12.65 -12.35 16.01
CA ASP A 19 -13.58 -11.84 17.02
C ASP A 19 -13.30 -10.42 17.56
N THR A 20 -12.26 -9.74 17.05
CA THR A 20 -11.99 -8.36 17.46
C THR A 20 -13.03 -7.38 16.92
N LYS A 21 -13.22 -6.27 17.64
CA LYS A 21 -14.12 -5.17 17.25
C LYS A 21 -13.38 -3.95 16.72
N ILE A 22 -12.04 -3.95 16.70
CA ILE A 22 -11.26 -2.76 16.31
C ILE A 22 -11.47 -2.35 14.84
N PHE A 23 -11.93 -3.30 14.00
CA PHE A 23 -12.26 -3.05 12.59
C PHE A 23 -13.75 -2.87 12.38
N ARG A 24 -14.58 -2.68 13.43
CA ARG A 24 -16.03 -2.68 13.26
C ARG A 24 -16.57 -1.38 12.64
N ASN A 25 -15.96 -0.25 12.96
CA ASN A 25 -16.50 1.06 12.58
C ASN A 25 -15.42 1.91 11.89
N MET A 26 -15.78 2.53 10.78
CA MET A 26 -14.99 3.55 10.10
C MET A 26 -15.89 4.75 9.85
N PHE A 27 -15.59 5.87 10.50
CA PHE A 27 -16.37 7.09 10.33
C PHE A 27 -15.75 7.99 9.28
N VAL A 28 -16.59 8.59 8.44
CA VAL A 28 -16.21 9.67 7.52
C VAL A 28 -17.11 10.87 7.78
N SER A 29 -16.54 12.07 7.66
CA SER A 29 -17.28 13.32 7.80
C SER A 29 -17.35 14.06 6.48
N SER A 30 -18.51 14.64 6.16
CA SER A 30 -18.63 15.61 5.08
C SER A 30 -17.95 16.94 5.47
N VAL A 31 -17.71 17.80 4.48
CA VAL A 31 -17.21 19.17 4.70
C VAL A 31 -18.17 19.96 5.60
N ASP A 32 -19.45 19.64 5.52
CA ASP A 32 -20.53 20.32 6.26
C ASP A 32 -20.70 19.76 7.69
N GLY A 33 -19.88 18.79 8.10
CA GLY A 33 -19.82 18.26 9.47
C GLY A 33 -20.71 17.04 9.75
N GLU A 34 -21.42 16.51 8.75
CA GLU A 34 -22.19 15.27 8.92
C GLU A 34 -21.26 14.06 8.97
N SER A 35 -21.33 13.28 10.06
CA SER A 35 -20.54 12.05 10.25
C SER A 35 -21.39 10.81 10.00
N ARG A 36 -20.82 9.82 9.31
CA ARG A 36 -21.45 8.51 9.09
C ARG A 36 -20.45 7.36 9.23
N ASP A 37 -20.91 6.25 9.79
CA ASP A 37 -20.19 4.98 9.76
C ASP A 37 -20.36 4.31 8.39
N VAL A 38 -19.28 4.28 7.60
CA VAL A 38 -19.32 3.68 6.24
C VAL A 38 -19.29 2.16 6.26
N THR A 39 -18.92 1.55 7.39
CA THR A 39 -18.88 0.09 7.56
C THR A 39 -20.18 -0.50 8.09
N GLN A 40 -21.16 0.35 8.44
CA GLN A 40 -22.50 -0.05 8.92
C GLN A 40 -22.43 -1.03 10.10
N ASP A 41 -21.74 -0.63 11.18
CA ASP A 41 -21.51 -1.47 12.36
C ASP A 41 -20.90 -2.84 12.00
N GLY A 42 -19.88 -2.83 11.13
CA GLY A 42 -19.11 -4.00 10.76
C GLY A 42 -19.69 -4.84 9.62
N ARG A 43 -20.89 -4.53 9.10
CA ARG A 43 -21.47 -5.29 7.97
C ARG A 43 -20.63 -5.18 6.69
N LEU A 44 -20.07 -4.00 6.43
CA LEU A 44 -19.31 -3.68 5.21
C LEU A 44 -17.82 -3.45 5.49
N SER A 45 -17.25 -4.18 6.44
CA SER A 45 -15.90 -3.87 6.94
C SER A 45 -14.76 -4.69 6.34
N CYS A 46 -15.00 -5.56 5.37
CA CYS A 46 -13.95 -6.45 4.84
C CYS A 46 -12.72 -5.68 4.30
N ALA A 47 -12.94 -4.60 3.55
CA ALA A 47 -11.86 -3.76 3.04
C ALA A 47 -11.14 -2.97 4.14
N TYR A 48 -11.90 -2.41 5.10
CA TYR A 48 -11.32 -1.67 6.23
C TYR A 48 -10.46 -2.59 7.11
N PHE A 49 -10.93 -3.80 7.39
CA PHE A 49 -10.17 -4.85 8.08
C PHE A 49 -8.86 -5.20 7.35
N VAL A 50 -8.94 -5.61 6.09
CA VAL A 50 -7.77 -6.06 5.33
C VAL A 50 -6.76 -4.93 5.17
N SER A 51 -7.20 -3.76 4.71
CA SER A 51 -6.29 -2.63 4.51
C SER A 51 -5.69 -2.12 5.82
N SER A 52 -6.41 -2.16 6.95
CA SER A 52 -5.84 -1.80 8.25
C SER A 52 -4.69 -2.72 8.67
N ILE A 53 -4.85 -4.04 8.53
CA ILE A 53 -3.77 -5.00 8.83
C ILE A 53 -2.57 -4.75 7.91
N LEU A 54 -2.81 -4.47 6.63
CA LEU A 54 -1.75 -4.20 5.67
C LEU A 54 -1.00 -2.89 5.97
N VAL A 55 -1.70 -1.85 6.43
CA VAL A 55 -1.06 -0.60 6.89
C VAL A 55 -0.23 -0.83 8.15
N ILE A 56 -0.77 -1.53 9.16
CA ILE A 56 -0.03 -1.87 10.39
C ILE A 56 1.23 -2.68 10.06
N SER A 57 1.18 -3.46 8.99
CA SER A 57 2.30 -4.29 8.50
C SER A 57 3.14 -3.60 7.43
N SER A 58 2.91 -2.31 7.16
CA SER A 58 3.66 -1.49 6.19
C SER A 58 3.61 -1.98 4.73
N TYR A 59 2.57 -2.70 4.33
CA TYR A 59 2.34 -3.10 2.94
C TYR A 59 1.40 -2.16 2.16
N LEU A 60 0.70 -1.29 2.88
CA LEU A 60 -0.11 -0.21 2.31
C LEU A 60 0.19 1.09 3.08
N ASN A 61 0.10 2.22 2.38
CA ASN A 61 0.36 3.53 2.98
C ASN A 61 -0.87 4.16 3.63
N ARG A 62 -2.08 3.66 3.32
CA ARG A 62 -3.33 4.16 3.89
C ARG A 62 -4.39 3.07 3.94
N VAL A 63 -5.35 3.27 4.84
CA VAL A 63 -6.51 2.40 5.00
C VAL A 63 -7.55 2.72 3.94
N HIS A 64 -8.26 1.69 3.46
CA HIS A 64 -9.29 1.79 2.42
C HIS A 64 -10.65 1.34 2.95
N GLY A 65 -11.71 2.03 2.54
CA GLY A 65 -13.09 1.68 2.91
C GLY A 65 -13.79 0.73 1.96
N THR A 66 -13.24 0.48 0.76
CA THR A 66 -13.89 -0.37 -0.26
C THR A 66 -12.91 -1.38 -0.88
N VAL A 67 -13.47 -2.51 -1.33
CA VAL A 67 -12.70 -3.56 -2.02
C VAL A 67 -12.07 -2.99 -3.29
N GLU A 68 -12.83 -2.25 -4.08
CA GLU A 68 -12.38 -1.68 -5.36
C GLU A 68 -11.16 -0.76 -5.19
N ILE A 69 -11.18 0.14 -4.20
CA ILE A 69 -10.02 1.01 -3.93
C ILE A 69 -8.82 0.18 -3.45
N THR A 70 -9.06 -0.85 -2.63
CA THR A 70 -7.99 -1.74 -2.14
C THR A 70 -7.30 -2.47 -3.30
N ILE A 71 -8.08 -3.04 -4.22
CA ILE A 71 -7.56 -3.76 -5.39
C ILE A 71 -6.86 -2.79 -6.36
N SER A 72 -7.43 -1.60 -6.58
CA SER A 72 -6.79 -0.58 -7.42
C SER A 72 -5.42 -0.14 -6.86
N ASP A 73 -5.28 -0.08 -5.54
CA ASP A 73 -4.00 0.22 -4.87
C ASP A 73 -2.98 -0.90 -5.12
N PHE A 74 -3.39 -2.17 -5.01
CA PHE A 74 -2.53 -3.31 -5.33
C PHE A 74 -2.02 -3.26 -6.78
N GLU A 75 -2.91 -3.01 -7.74
CA GLU A 75 -2.58 -2.91 -9.17
C GLU A 75 -1.56 -1.80 -9.47
N GLN A 76 -1.57 -0.72 -8.67
CA GLN A 76 -0.69 0.42 -8.85
C GLN A 76 0.64 0.30 -8.10
N HIS A 77 0.73 -0.51 -7.04
CA HIS A 77 1.85 -0.48 -6.08
C HIS A 77 2.61 -1.82 -5.95
N GLY A 78 2.90 -2.46 -7.07
CA GLY A 78 3.88 -3.57 -7.13
C GLY A 78 3.39 -4.91 -6.58
N TRP A 79 2.12 -5.01 -6.20
CA TRP A 79 1.48 -6.28 -5.87
C TRP A 79 1.27 -7.11 -7.14
N LYS A 80 1.28 -8.44 -6.97
CA LYS A 80 1.03 -9.39 -8.06
C LYS A 80 -0.13 -10.30 -7.70
N SER A 81 -0.93 -10.65 -8.70
CA SER A 81 -2.03 -11.59 -8.56
C SER A 81 -1.64 -12.99 -9.04
N PHE A 82 -2.19 -14.01 -8.38
CA PHE A 82 -1.93 -15.42 -8.62
C PHE A 82 -3.24 -16.21 -8.62
N SER A 83 -3.26 -17.33 -9.35
CA SER A 83 -4.36 -18.29 -9.32
C SER A 83 -4.27 -19.25 -8.13
N GLU A 84 -3.07 -19.49 -7.61
CA GLU A 84 -2.80 -20.38 -6.47
C GLU A 84 -2.37 -19.60 -5.23
N PRO A 85 -2.92 -19.91 -4.05
CA PRO A 85 -2.67 -19.14 -2.83
C PRO A 85 -1.35 -19.52 -2.14
N ALA A 86 -0.78 -18.55 -1.43
CA ALA A 86 0.18 -18.75 -0.35
C ALA A 86 -0.34 -18.11 0.95
N VAL A 87 0.07 -18.65 2.10
CA VAL A 87 -0.31 -18.11 3.42
C VAL A 87 0.06 -16.63 3.50
N GLY A 88 -0.90 -15.81 3.90
CA GLY A 88 -0.75 -14.35 3.97
C GLY A 88 -1.15 -13.60 2.71
N ASP A 89 -1.46 -14.27 1.60
CA ASP A 89 -2.05 -13.61 0.43
C ASP A 89 -3.42 -13.02 0.78
N VAL A 90 -3.75 -11.88 0.16
CA VAL A 90 -5.11 -11.34 0.20
C VAL A 90 -5.97 -12.05 -0.84
N VAL A 91 -7.04 -12.69 -0.39
CA VAL A 91 -8.02 -13.34 -1.24
C VAL A 91 -9.01 -12.30 -1.74
N GLU A 92 -9.27 -12.28 -3.06
CA GLU A 92 -10.35 -11.50 -3.66
C GLU A 92 -11.46 -12.43 -4.12
N TRP A 93 -12.69 -12.17 -3.71
CA TRP A 93 -13.87 -12.86 -4.21
C TRP A 93 -14.71 -11.95 -5.11
N PRO A 94 -15.37 -12.51 -6.15
CA PRO A 94 -16.22 -11.73 -7.04
C PRO A 94 -17.45 -11.20 -6.30
N LYS A 95 -18.16 -10.25 -6.92
CA LYS A 95 -19.41 -9.70 -6.39
C LYS A 95 -20.45 -10.82 -6.16
N ASN A 96 -21.18 -10.74 -5.05
CA ASN A 96 -22.36 -11.59 -4.82
C ASN A 96 -23.56 -11.10 -5.67
N ALA A 97 -24.71 -11.76 -5.52
CA ALA A 97 -25.94 -11.37 -6.21
C ALA A 97 -26.43 -9.94 -5.89
N GLU A 98 -26.01 -9.39 -4.74
CA GLU A 98 -26.31 -8.02 -4.30
C GLU A 98 -25.26 -7.00 -4.78
N GLY A 99 -24.24 -7.43 -5.52
CA GLY A 99 -23.21 -6.57 -6.08
C GLY A 99 -22.02 -6.30 -5.16
N HIS A 100 -21.91 -6.97 -4.01
CA HIS A 100 -20.83 -6.79 -3.04
C HIS A 100 -19.67 -7.77 -3.27
N ALA A 101 -18.49 -7.23 -3.60
CA ALA A 101 -17.24 -7.98 -3.63
C ALA A 101 -16.72 -8.20 -2.20
N HIS A 102 -15.78 -9.13 -2.03
CA HIS A 102 -15.24 -9.46 -0.71
C HIS A 102 -13.73 -9.66 -0.73
N VAL A 103 -13.07 -9.38 0.40
CA VAL A 103 -11.64 -9.62 0.60
C VAL A 103 -11.33 -10.17 1.98
N GLY A 104 -10.20 -10.86 2.10
CA GLY A 104 -9.73 -11.49 3.33
C GLY A 104 -8.30 -12.00 3.17
N PHE A 105 -7.78 -12.71 4.15
CA PHE A 105 -6.43 -13.28 4.11
C PHE A 105 -6.48 -14.79 4.00
N TYR A 106 -5.73 -15.37 3.09
CA TYR A 106 -5.54 -16.82 3.03
C TYR A 106 -4.64 -17.27 4.18
N VAL A 107 -5.05 -18.30 4.90
CA VAL A 107 -4.34 -18.77 6.11
C VAL A 107 -3.93 -20.24 6.05
N GLY A 108 -4.00 -20.86 4.86
CA GLY A 108 -3.62 -22.25 4.63
C GLY A 108 -4.82 -23.18 4.48
N GLU A 109 -4.57 -24.39 3.97
CA GLU A 109 -5.54 -25.49 3.94
C GLU A 109 -6.92 -25.16 3.34
N GLY A 110 -6.97 -24.25 2.37
CA GLY A 110 -8.23 -23.82 1.76
C GLY A 110 -9.07 -22.91 2.66
N GLU A 111 -8.51 -22.34 3.73
CA GLU A 111 -9.17 -21.42 4.65
C GLU A 111 -8.71 -19.96 4.48
N ALA A 112 -9.59 -19.04 4.87
CA ALA A 112 -9.33 -17.62 4.93
C ALA A 112 -9.85 -17.00 6.24
N ILE A 113 -9.28 -15.85 6.62
CA ILE A 113 -9.82 -14.96 7.66
C ILE A 113 -10.32 -13.69 6.99
N SER A 114 -11.59 -13.37 7.19
CA SER A 114 -12.21 -12.15 6.66
C SER A 114 -13.31 -11.63 7.56
N ASN A 115 -13.73 -10.38 7.37
CA ASN A 115 -14.85 -9.83 8.11
C ASN A 115 -16.17 -10.54 7.75
N SER A 116 -16.92 -10.98 8.76
CA SER A 116 -18.26 -11.54 8.60
C SER A 116 -19.32 -10.46 8.77
N GLU A 117 -20.27 -10.40 7.84
CA GLU A 117 -21.45 -9.52 7.97
C GLU A 117 -22.30 -9.89 9.20
N ASP A 118 -22.53 -11.18 9.41
CA ASP A 118 -23.35 -11.70 10.52
C ASP A 118 -22.69 -11.42 11.88
N GLN A 119 -21.39 -11.72 12.01
CA GLN A 119 -20.67 -11.58 13.29
C GLN A 119 -20.17 -10.15 13.53
N ARG A 120 -20.12 -9.32 12.49
CA ARG A 120 -19.61 -7.93 12.53
C ARG A 120 -18.16 -7.88 13.05
N SER A 121 -17.37 -8.90 12.71
CA SER A 121 -15.97 -9.07 13.12
C SER A 121 -15.25 -10.05 12.16
N PRO A 122 -13.90 -10.07 12.15
CA PRO A 122 -13.15 -11.09 11.44
C PRO A 122 -13.44 -12.50 11.96
N VAL A 123 -13.59 -13.45 11.04
CA VAL A 123 -13.80 -14.87 11.34
C VAL A 123 -12.96 -15.73 10.39
N ARG A 124 -12.63 -16.95 10.83
CA ARG A 124 -12.05 -17.99 9.99
C ARG A 124 -13.16 -18.76 9.27
N HIS A 125 -12.98 -19.00 7.98
CA HIS A 125 -13.93 -19.77 7.16
C HIS A 125 -13.25 -20.39 5.93
N SER A 126 -13.95 -21.29 5.24
CA SER A 126 -13.48 -21.83 3.96
C SER A 126 -13.33 -20.74 2.90
N THR A 127 -12.32 -20.87 2.03
CA THR A 127 -12.17 -20.02 0.84
C THR A 127 -13.32 -20.17 -0.15
N ILE A 128 -14.09 -21.25 -0.08
CA ILE A 128 -15.35 -21.40 -0.81
C ILE A 128 -16.46 -20.81 0.07
N MET A 129 -17.08 -19.74 -0.43
CA MET A 129 -18.14 -19.03 0.28
C MET A 129 -19.40 -19.89 0.43
N LYS A 130 -20.25 -19.56 1.42
CA LYS A 130 -21.54 -20.24 1.65
C LYS A 130 -22.46 -20.22 0.42
N ASP A 131 -22.35 -19.18 -0.41
CA ASP A 131 -23.09 -19.02 -1.68
C ASP A 131 -22.42 -19.71 -2.88
N GLY A 132 -21.35 -20.47 -2.66
CA GLY A 132 -20.61 -21.21 -3.68
C GLY A 132 -19.57 -20.40 -4.44
N ARG A 133 -19.42 -19.08 -4.17
CA ARG A 133 -18.37 -18.28 -4.79
C ARG A 133 -16.99 -18.83 -4.42
N LYS A 134 -16.13 -18.92 -5.44
CA LYS A 134 -14.71 -19.23 -5.30
C LYS A 134 -13.88 -17.95 -5.39
N PRO A 135 -12.65 -17.96 -4.86
CA PRO A 135 -11.71 -16.86 -5.06
C PRO A 135 -11.51 -16.56 -6.55
N LEU A 136 -11.47 -15.27 -6.89
CA LEU A 136 -11.13 -14.78 -8.23
C LEU A 136 -9.62 -14.84 -8.46
N ARG A 137 -8.85 -14.36 -7.48
CA ARG A 137 -7.38 -14.32 -7.47
C ARG A 137 -6.86 -14.08 -6.06
N TYR A 138 -5.57 -14.32 -5.90
CA TYR A 138 -4.81 -14.09 -4.67
C TYR A 138 -3.77 -13.01 -4.90
N TRP A 139 -3.77 -11.98 -4.07
CA TRP A 139 -2.82 -10.87 -4.11
C TRP A 139 -1.70 -11.13 -3.12
N ARG A 140 -0.49 -11.26 -3.64
CA ARG A 140 0.69 -11.52 -2.81
C ARG A 140 1.36 -10.23 -2.43
N VAL A 141 1.60 -10.07 -1.13
CA VAL A 141 2.48 -9.03 -0.60
C VAL A 141 3.81 -9.07 -1.36
N PRO A 142 4.33 -7.92 -1.85
CA PRO A 142 5.66 -7.86 -2.46
C PRO A 142 6.72 -8.45 -1.50
N ASP A 143 7.74 -9.09 -2.05
CA ASP A 143 8.69 -9.92 -1.29
C ASP A 143 9.23 -9.20 -0.03
N LEU A 144 8.85 -9.74 1.13
CA LEU A 144 9.24 -9.27 2.47
C LEU A 144 10.74 -9.25 2.73
N LYS A 145 11.52 -9.93 1.90
CA LYS A 145 12.99 -10.00 2.03
C LYS A 145 13.67 -8.65 1.85
N ASN A 146 12.96 -7.62 1.37
CA ASN A 146 13.54 -6.31 1.10
C ASN A 146 13.38 -5.27 2.22
N HIS A 147 12.70 -5.56 3.33
CA HIS A 147 12.71 -4.61 4.46
C HIS A 147 14.05 -4.58 5.21
N ASN A 148 14.88 -5.63 5.09
CA ASN A 148 16.27 -5.64 5.61
C ASN A 148 17.33 -5.54 4.50
N ASN A 149 16.91 -5.50 3.24
CA ASN A 149 17.81 -5.33 2.12
C ASN A 149 17.47 -4.01 1.47
N LEU A 150 18.14 -2.94 1.92
CA LEU A 150 18.22 -1.70 1.15
C LEU A 150 18.46 -2.11 -0.30
N SER A 151 17.54 -1.73 -1.20
CA SER A 151 17.79 -1.88 -2.63
C SER A 151 19.18 -1.32 -2.92
N GLN A 152 19.93 -1.93 -3.83
CA GLN A 152 21.29 -1.48 -4.12
C GLN A 152 21.29 0.03 -4.31
N ARG A 153 22.15 0.73 -3.56
CA ARG A 153 22.24 2.20 -3.62
C ARG A 153 22.41 2.61 -5.08
N PRO A 154 21.46 3.35 -5.67
CA PRO A 154 21.55 3.75 -7.06
C PRO A 154 22.63 4.80 -7.23
N ASP A 155 23.21 4.84 -8.43
CA ASP A 155 24.14 5.88 -8.81
C ASP A 155 23.38 7.12 -9.29
N ILE A 156 23.84 8.28 -8.82
CA ILE A 156 23.42 9.59 -9.30
C ILE A 156 24.61 10.53 -9.24
N GLU A 157 24.80 11.31 -10.30
CA GLU A 157 25.77 12.40 -10.28
C GLU A 157 25.20 13.60 -9.53
N LEU A 158 25.91 14.09 -8.52
CA LEU A 158 25.50 15.28 -7.78
C LEU A 158 25.78 16.57 -8.57
N GLY A 159 25.22 17.69 -8.13
CA GLY A 159 25.39 19.00 -8.75
C GLY A 159 24.18 19.44 -9.57
N ARG A 160 24.39 20.28 -10.59
CA ARG A 160 23.29 21.01 -11.26
C ARG A 160 22.45 20.16 -12.21
N TYR A 161 21.13 20.34 -12.13
CA TYR A 161 20.11 19.76 -12.99
C TYR A 161 19.07 20.82 -13.39
N ARG A 162 18.53 20.71 -14.60
CA ARG A 162 17.41 21.53 -15.07
C ARG A 162 16.14 20.66 -15.16
N HIS A 163 15.09 21.09 -14.48
CA HIS A 163 13.78 20.46 -14.59
C HIS A 163 13.17 20.77 -15.96
N TYR A 164 12.37 19.87 -16.52
CA TYR A 164 11.71 20.07 -17.82
C TYR A 164 10.80 21.32 -17.90
N LYS A 165 10.39 21.87 -16.73
CA LYS A 165 9.65 23.13 -16.62
C LYS A 165 10.56 24.38 -16.56
N GLY A 166 11.86 24.25 -16.74
CA GLY A 166 12.82 25.34 -16.83
C GLY A 166 13.60 25.64 -15.54
N GLY A 167 13.03 25.41 -14.35
CA GLY A 167 13.71 25.67 -13.09
C GLY A 167 15.00 24.84 -12.92
N GLU A 168 16.05 25.46 -12.40
CA GLU A 168 17.31 24.81 -12.09
C GLU A 168 17.42 24.44 -10.62
N TYR A 169 18.07 23.31 -10.37
CA TYR A 169 18.21 22.71 -9.07
C TYR A 169 19.60 22.09 -8.92
N GLU A 170 20.06 21.96 -7.68
CA GLU A 170 21.27 21.24 -7.32
C GLU A 170 20.90 19.97 -6.57
N ALA A 171 21.28 18.80 -7.10
CA ALA A 171 21.19 17.54 -6.40
C ALA A 171 22.32 17.46 -5.37
N LEU A 172 21.96 17.45 -4.09
CA LEU A 172 22.89 17.58 -2.97
C LEU A 172 23.38 16.22 -2.47
N MET A 173 22.46 15.26 -2.33
CA MET A 173 22.79 13.92 -1.85
C MET A 173 21.68 12.92 -2.17
N LEU A 174 22.04 11.64 -2.10
CA LEU A 174 21.12 10.52 -2.11
C LEU A 174 20.92 10.02 -0.67
N VAL A 175 19.67 9.89 -0.24
CA VAL A 175 19.28 9.38 1.09
C VAL A 175 18.33 8.21 0.93
N CYS A 176 18.24 7.36 1.96
CA CYS A 176 17.22 6.31 2.01
C CYS A 176 16.15 6.72 3.03
N ASN A 177 14.89 6.66 2.63
CA ASN A 177 13.77 6.89 3.53
C ASN A 177 13.63 5.70 4.49
N GLU A 178 13.72 5.94 5.79
CA GLU A 178 13.68 4.88 6.80
C GLU A 178 12.34 4.14 6.83
N ALA A 179 11.23 4.83 6.58
CA ALA A 179 9.89 4.23 6.71
C ALA A 179 9.60 3.19 5.62
N ASN A 180 10.12 3.39 4.40
CA ASN A 180 9.81 2.55 3.23
C ASN A 180 11.05 2.03 2.49
N HIS A 181 12.26 2.36 2.96
CA HIS A 181 13.54 2.04 2.34
C HIS A 181 13.68 2.47 0.86
N GLU A 182 12.93 3.47 0.42
CA GLU A 182 13.06 4.04 -0.91
C GLU A 182 14.23 5.04 -0.98
N TRP A 183 15.01 4.95 -2.05
CA TRP A 183 16.06 5.94 -2.33
C TRP A 183 15.44 7.25 -2.80
N MET A 184 15.89 8.34 -2.20
CA MET A 184 15.42 9.70 -2.43
C MET A 184 16.59 10.59 -2.80
N VAL A 185 16.36 11.50 -3.75
CA VAL A 185 17.28 12.59 -4.08
C VAL A 185 16.87 13.80 -3.26
N VAL A 186 17.80 14.32 -2.46
CA VAL A 186 17.66 15.63 -1.80
C VAL A 186 18.26 16.68 -2.73
N TYR A 187 17.46 17.69 -3.08
CA TYR A 187 17.85 18.71 -4.05
C TYR A 187 17.34 20.09 -3.65
N LYS A 188 18.07 21.12 -4.06
CA LYS A 188 17.82 22.53 -3.73
C LYS A 188 17.53 23.34 -4.98
N ALA A 189 16.57 24.27 -4.94
CA ALA A 189 16.32 25.18 -6.05
C ALA A 189 17.45 26.22 -6.17
N LEU A 190 17.81 26.55 -7.40
CA LEU A 190 18.82 27.57 -7.74
C LEU A 190 18.16 28.88 -8.20
N TYR A 191 16.92 29.12 -7.77
CA TYR A 191 16.12 30.30 -8.07
C TYR A 191 15.31 30.69 -6.83
N ASP A 192 14.73 31.89 -6.85
CA ASP A 192 13.89 32.38 -5.76
C ASP A 192 12.55 31.61 -5.72
N THR A 193 12.31 30.90 -4.62
CA THR A 193 11.09 30.10 -4.39
C THR A 193 10.00 30.88 -3.65
N GLY A 194 10.25 32.15 -3.30
CA GLY A 194 9.37 32.95 -2.45
C GLY A 194 9.21 32.30 -1.07
N GLU A 195 7.96 32.13 -0.63
CA GLU A 195 7.63 31.50 0.65
C GLU A 195 7.76 29.97 0.64
N ASN A 196 7.94 29.34 -0.53
CA ASN A 196 8.05 27.89 -0.62
C ASN A 196 9.42 27.40 -0.14
N PRO A 197 9.51 26.14 0.36
CA PRO A 197 10.78 25.51 0.67
C PRO A 197 11.75 25.57 -0.50
N ASN A 198 13.02 25.84 -0.20
CA ASN A 198 14.08 25.83 -1.21
C ASN A 198 14.69 24.42 -1.38
N THR A 199 14.61 23.56 -0.36
CA THR A 199 15.13 22.18 -0.41
C THR A 199 13.99 21.17 -0.39
N TRP A 200 14.10 20.14 -1.23
CA TRP A 200 13.08 19.13 -1.48
C TRP A 200 13.68 17.73 -1.46
N ALA A 201 12.83 16.73 -1.21
CA ALA A 201 13.16 15.33 -1.39
C ALA A 201 12.18 14.69 -2.38
N ARG A 202 12.66 13.83 -3.26
CA ARG A 202 11.84 13.10 -4.24
C ARG A 202 12.43 11.71 -4.45
N THR A 203 11.59 10.71 -4.76
CA THR A 203 12.08 9.36 -5.07
C THR A 203 13.09 9.40 -6.21
N TYR A 204 14.12 8.55 -6.14
CA TYR A 204 15.14 8.42 -7.18
C TYR A 204 14.50 8.13 -8.54
N THR A 205 13.53 7.21 -8.56
CA THR A 205 12.76 6.84 -9.76
C THR A 205 12.07 8.05 -10.37
N ASP A 206 11.39 8.88 -9.57
CA ASP A 206 10.70 10.06 -10.10
C ASP A 206 11.68 11.14 -10.57
N PHE A 207 12.78 11.34 -9.84
CA PHE A 207 13.79 12.34 -10.20
C PHE A 207 14.47 12.00 -11.53
N THR A 208 14.78 10.72 -11.76
CA THR A 208 15.47 10.22 -12.96
C THR A 208 14.53 9.80 -14.10
N ALA A 209 13.22 9.90 -13.88
CA ALA A 209 12.17 9.50 -14.81
C ALA A 209 12.31 10.16 -16.19
N GLY A 210 12.00 9.38 -17.23
CA GLY A 210 11.73 9.90 -18.58
C GLY A 210 10.30 10.44 -18.69
N LEU A 211 10.09 11.35 -19.63
CA LEU A 211 8.79 11.85 -20.06
C LEU A 211 8.36 11.14 -21.35
N PRO A 212 7.05 11.09 -21.68
CA PRO A 212 6.55 10.43 -22.89
C PRO A 212 7.16 10.95 -24.20
N ASP A 213 7.66 12.18 -24.20
CA ASP A 213 8.32 12.83 -25.34
C ASP A 213 9.83 12.56 -25.43
N GLY A 214 10.36 11.64 -24.59
CA GLY A 214 11.76 11.24 -24.58
C GLY A 214 12.68 12.14 -23.74
N ARG A 215 12.20 13.29 -23.23
CA ARG A 215 13.00 14.13 -22.33
C ARG A 215 13.14 13.49 -20.95
N LYS A 216 14.17 13.86 -20.21
CA LYS A 216 14.29 13.53 -18.77
C LYS A 216 13.53 14.57 -17.94
N ARG A 217 12.94 14.14 -16.81
CA ARG A 217 12.30 15.07 -15.86
C ARG A 217 13.29 16.10 -15.33
N PHE A 218 14.46 15.63 -14.92
CA PHE A 218 15.61 16.44 -14.57
C PHE A 218 16.78 16.06 -15.47
N MET A 219 17.33 17.03 -16.18
CA MET A 219 18.46 16.87 -17.08
C MET A 219 19.71 17.43 -16.41
N LYS A 220 20.79 16.64 -16.33
CA LYS A 220 22.07 17.12 -15.81
C LYS A 220 22.51 18.32 -16.66
N VAL A 221 22.96 19.37 -15.99
CA VAL A 221 23.61 20.51 -16.64
C VAL A 221 25.08 20.35 -16.36
N ASP A 222 25.88 20.18 -17.41
CA ASP A 222 27.33 20.20 -17.30
C ASP A 222 27.76 21.63 -16.91
N GLU A 223 28.75 21.73 -16.03
CA GLU A 223 29.38 23.01 -15.70
C GLU A 223 30.23 23.52 -16.88
#